data_AF-A0A7G7X9A9-F1
#
_entry.id   AF-A0A7G7X9A9-F1
#
_cell.length_a   1.000
_cell.length_b   1.000
_cell.length_c   1.000
_cell.angle_alpha   90.00
_cell.angle_beta   90.00
_cell.angle_gamma   90.00
#
_symmetry.space_group_name_H-M   'P 1'
#
loop_
_entity.id
_entity.type
_entity.pdbx_description
1 polymer ?
#
loop_
_entity_poly.entity_id
_entity_poly.type
_entity_poly.pdbx_seq_one_letter_code
_entity_poly.pdbx_strand_id
1 'polypeptide(L)'
;MDRSACARLGSLILSLSALTLVGCKEETSPKTAAIAPAPAPAAMIMPICANGECAVLDQDGKVLVSADNDYDAVVALPLDKTFLFAKDGTWNLASADGKQILKAAFTDDLRLLTPGYFGFGQDGKLGIIDQSGKQVQPPRFDDLYVGGADDFIVYEIGGKRGILSAKGEVITEAVYDSSVVRDDFAKRGGWMGAERGEQKWALNLKTGEQKQVEFDSIDSFAYQHLVVSTEQGKALADANAQLISAATYNWMGEPGDGLVAFREKYDSPCGYMDFQGKTVIQAQFGTCQVFGKQGALVTAKNADGSSGKAGFIDRQGQWKVQPTYDSADPAGFSPLGMFKQVSGLNQVAVLQNVFSATFGIFDVDKGVELFKPTYAQIGALNADLFVFSTANSPTKQATLFGQATQMHTVGLMDASGKVLLEPGQYVDIRLDASGHYLLATDDTSPLATSALYDLKGKRLIASKWQELVVDEARGAIFGYAVEGVGDDQSRSLKALYRLDGTPSFQVSQVECGAEQVRDGQDKVLWPANPQDHCPQPDEEEDQGEGDNAQG
;
A
#
# COMPACT_ATOMS: atom_id res chain seq x y z
N MET A 1 11.99 56.12 39.40
CA MET A 1 12.78 55.62 40.55
C MET A 1 13.77 54.62 40.00
N ASP A 2 15.02 54.79 40.42
CA ASP A 2 16.24 54.57 39.67
C ASP A 2 17.03 53.39 40.29
N ARG A 3 17.84 52.71 39.47
CA ARG A 3 19.13 52.02 39.77
C ARG A 3 19.21 50.64 40.48
N SER A 4 19.64 49.66 39.68
CA SER A 4 21.00 49.04 39.63
C SER A 4 21.94 49.03 40.85
N ALA A 5 22.55 47.87 41.16
CA ALA A 5 23.96 47.64 41.59
C ALA A 5 24.19 46.10 41.69
N CYS A 6 25.18 45.39 41.11
CA CYS A 6 26.62 45.54 40.80
C CYS A 6 27.58 44.91 41.83
N ALA A 7 28.24 43.81 41.38
CA ALA A 7 29.62 43.33 41.62
C ALA A 7 30.14 42.95 43.03
N ARG A 8 30.85 41.81 43.13
CA ARG A 8 32.34 41.77 43.09
C ARG A 8 32.96 40.36 43.17
N LEU A 9 34.03 40.20 42.39
CA LEU A 9 35.05 39.15 42.46
C LEU A 9 35.87 39.23 43.76
N GLY A 10 36.38 38.08 44.20
CA GLY A 10 37.55 37.97 45.06
C GLY A 10 38.35 36.70 44.71
N SER A 11 39.51 36.90 44.08
CA SER A 11 40.51 35.86 43.82
C SER A 11 41.32 35.56 45.09
N LEU A 12 41.70 34.30 45.32
CA LEU A 12 42.92 33.95 46.05
C LEU A 12 43.53 32.66 45.48
N ILE A 13 44.83 32.71 45.21
CA ILE A 13 45.67 31.67 44.59
C ILE A 13 46.55 31.05 45.69
N LEU A 14 47.04 29.81 45.42
CA LEU A 14 48.19 29.06 45.99
C LEU A 14 47.79 28.06 47.11
N SER A 15 48.20 26.78 47.13
CA SER A 15 49.26 26.07 46.38
C SER A 15 49.32 24.57 46.75
N LEU A 16 49.97 23.80 45.86
CA LEU A 16 50.76 22.56 46.05
C LEU A 16 50.07 21.18 46.19
N SER A 17 50.23 20.40 45.11
CA SER A 17 50.83 19.05 45.06
C SER A 17 50.12 17.86 45.71
N ALA A 18 49.53 17.02 44.85
CA ALA A 18 49.69 15.57 44.95
C ALA A 18 49.53 14.92 43.56
N LEU A 19 50.65 14.46 42.98
CA LEU A 19 50.63 13.48 41.90
C LEU A 19 49.98 12.20 42.45
N THR A 20 48.87 11.78 41.86
CA THR A 20 48.41 10.40 41.95
C THR A 20 48.32 9.84 40.54
N LEU A 21 49.12 8.81 40.30
CA LEU A 21 49.08 7.94 39.12
C LEU A 21 47.71 7.26 39.09
N VAL A 22 46.80 7.74 38.25
CA VAL A 22 45.60 6.97 37.89
C VAL A 22 45.98 6.05 36.75
N GLY A 23 46.06 4.76 37.08
CA GLY A 23 46.21 3.70 36.09
C GLY A 23 45.05 3.71 35.10
N CYS A 24 45.37 3.39 33.85
CA CYS A 24 44.40 3.10 32.81
C CYS A 24 43.45 1.99 33.31
N LYS A 25 42.20 2.36 33.57
CA LYS A 25 41.09 1.40 33.56
C LYS A 25 40.52 1.44 32.15
N GLU A 26 40.60 0.30 31.46
CA GLU A 26 39.82 0.03 30.26
C GLU A 26 38.37 0.40 30.54
N GLU A 27 37.87 1.38 29.78
CA GLU A 27 36.43 1.60 29.67
C GLU A 27 35.84 0.37 29.00
N THR A 28 35.31 -0.52 29.82
CA THR A 28 34.44 -1.61 29.38
C THR A 28 33.37 -1.01 28.48
N SER A 29 33.28 -1.53 27.25
CA SER A 29 32.28 -1.16 26.26
C SER A 29 30.90 -1.02 26.90
N PRO A 30 30.10 0.01 26.55
CA PRO A 30 28.75 0.11 27.06
C PRO A 30 28.00 -1.15 26.64
N LYS A 31 27.56 -1.94 27.65
CA LYS A 31 26.63 -3.04 27.43
C LYS A 31 25.46 -2.47 26.64
N THR A 32 25.28 -2.99 25.42
CA THR A 32 24.08 -2.78 24.61
C THR A 32 22.90 -3.07 25.52
N ALA A 33 22.17 -2.03 25.91
CA ALA A 33 20.88 -2.22 26.55
C ALA A 33 20.06 -3.02 25.53
N ALA A 34 19.69 -4.25 25.89
CA ALA A 34 18.81 -5.06 25.07
C ALA A 34 17.57 -4.21 24.79
N ILE A 35 17.35 -3.89 23.52
CA ILE A 35 16.13 -3.22 23.07
C ILE A 35 15.00 -4.10 23.61
N ALA A 36 14.08 -3.50 24.37
CA ALA A 36 12.90 -4.22 24.82
C ALA A 36 12.23 -4.85 23.59
N PRO A 37 11.86 -6.14 23.65
CA PRO A 37 11.22 -6.79 22.50
C PRO A 37 9.98 -5.98 22.10
N ALA A 38 9.71 -5.88 20.79
CA ALA A 38 8.48 -5.25 20.32
C ALA A 38 7.27 -5.86 21.06
N PRO A 39 6.16 -5.12 21.24
CA PRO A 39 4.97 -5.67 21.88
C PRO A 39 4.52 -6.97 21.20
N ALA A 40 3.90 -7.86 21.98
CA ALA A 40 3.37 -9.10 21.44
C ALA A 40 2.28 -8.81 20.41
N PRO A 41 2.20 -9.59 19.31
CA PRO A 41 1.06 -9.53 18.43
C PRO A 41 -0.24 -9.69 19.21
N ALA A 42 -1.31 -9.08 18.72
CA ALA A 42 -2.65 -9.36 19.19
C ALA A 42 -2.96 -10.85 19.05
N ALA A 43 -3.83 -11.37 19.91
CA ALA A 43 -4.25 -12.76 19.84
C ALA A 43 -4.87 -13.05 18.46
N MET A 44 -4.36 -14.09 17.80
CA MET A 44 -4.82 -14.51 16.48
C MET A 44 -4.73 -16.02 16.34
N ILE A 45 -5.62 -16.55 15.51
CA ILE A 45 -5.71 -17.94 15.09
C ILE A 45 -5.48 -17.97 13.59
N MET A 46 -4.52 -18.78 13.15
CA MET A 46 -4.13 -18.87 11.75
C MET A 46 -4.04 -20.34 11.34
N PRO A 47 -4.87 -20.77 10.38
CA PRO A 47 -4.62 -21.99 9.65
C PRO A 47 -3.37 -21.83 8.78
N ILE A 48 -2.47 -22.80 8.86
CA ILE A 48 -1.25 -22.88 8.04
C ILE A 48 -1.17 -24.25 7.40
N CYS A 49 -0.83 -24.28 6.12
CA CYS A 49 -0.74 -25.51 5.35
C CYS A 49 0.70 -25.78 4.89
N ALA A 50 1.13 -27.02 5.04
CA ALA A 50 2.40 -27.52 4.54
C ALA A 50 2.20 -28.94 3.98
N ASN A 51 2.83 -29.30 2.86
CA ASN A 51 2.69 -30.63 2.27
C ASN A 51 1.23 -31.10 2.04
N GLY A 52 0.29 -30.18 1.80
CA GLY A 52 -1.13 -30.49 1.59
C GLY A 52 -1.96 -30.74 2.86
N GLU A 53 -1.36 -30.76 4.04
CA GLU A 53 -2.09 -30.84 5.31
C GLU A 53 -2.10 -29.46 5.99
N CYS A 54 -3.09 -29.20 6.84
CA CYS A 54 -3.23 -27.89 7.49
C CYS A 54 -3.42 -28.02 9.00
N ALA A 55 -2.65 -27.25 9.75
CA ALA A 55 -2.77 -27.10 11.20
C ALA A 55 -3.31 -25.71 11.55
N VAL A 56 -3.83 -25.55 12.76
CA VAL A 56 -4.27 -24.25 13.29
C VAL A 56 -3.34 -23.83 14.41
N LEU A 57 -2.69 -22.67 14.28
CA LEU A 57 -1.74 -22.13 15.23
C LEU A 57 -2.24 -20.81 15.83
N ASP A 58 -1.79 -20.48 17.05
CA ASP A 58 -1.90 -19.13 17.59
C ASP A 58 -0.76 -18.21 17.12
N GLN A 59 -0.83 -16.92 17.51
CA GLN A 59 0.19 -15.91 17.18
C GLN A 59 1.60 -16.21 17.70
N ASP A 60 1.75 -17.12 18.66
CA ASP A 60 3.03 -17.52 19.24
C ASP A 60 3.55 -18.85 18.64
N GLY A 61 2.86 -19.38 17.62
CA GLY A 61 3.23 -20.62 16.95
C GLY A 61 2.79 -21.88 17.71
N LYS A 62 1.92 -21.76 18.72
CA LYS A 62 1.39 -22.93 19.41
C LYS A 62 0.35 -23.62 18.53
N VAL A 63 0.55 -24.91 18.26
CA VAL A 63 -0.43 -25.75 17.56
C VAL A 63 -1.66 -25.94 18.46
N LEU A 64 -2.81 -25.47 17.98
CA LEU A 64 -4.11 -25.60 18.63
C LEU A 64 -4.92 -26.76 18.05
N VAL A 65 -4.85 -26.95 16.72
CA VAL A 65 -5.41 -28.10 16.01
C VAL A 65 -4.28 -28.73 15.19
N SER A 66 -4.07 -30.03 15.37
CA SER A 66 -3.05 -30.81 14.66
C SER A 66 -3.37 -30.88 13.17
N ALA A 67 -2.34 -31.04 12.33
CA ALA A 67 -2.50 -31.37 10.91
C ALA A 67 -3.14 -32.74 10.68
N ASP A 68 -3.05 -33.64 11.67
CA ASP A 68 -3.82 -34.89 11.74
C ASP A 68 -5.28 -34.57 12.10
N ASN A 69 -6.03 -34.12 11.09
CA ASN A 69 -7.45 -33.83 11.14
C ASN A 69 -8.12 -34.32 9.84
N ASP A 70 -9.45 -34.38 9.85
CA ASP A 70 -10.26 -34.87 8.73
C ASP A 70 -10.95 -33.74 7.95
N TYR A 71 -10.33 -32.56 7.90
CA TYR A 71 -10.88 -31.42 7.19
C TYR A 71 -10.53 -31.48 5.71
N ASP A 72 -11.52 -31.20 4.85
CA ASP A 72 -11.33 -31.16 3.39
C ASP A 72 -10.57 -29.89 2.97
N ALA A 73 -10.81 -28.78 3.67
CA ALA A 73 -10.14 -27.50 3.45
C ALA A 73 -10.21 -26.60 4.71
N VAL A 74 -9.34 -25.60 4.77
CA VAL A 74 -9.38 -24.54 5.78
C VAL A 74 -9.23 -23.17 5.13
N VAL A 75 -9.88 -22.15 5.69
CA VAL A 75 -9.66 -20.77 5.25
C VAL A 75 -8.41 -20.21 5.92
N ALA A 76 -7.32 -20.04 5.17
CA ALA A 76 -6.06 -19.50 5.66
C ALA A 76 -6.09 -17.97 5.86
N LEU A 77 -6.99 -17.49 6.73
CA LEU A 77 -7.10 -16.08 7.14
C LEU A 77 -6.86 -15.94 8.65
N PRO A 78 -6.16 -14.87 9.10
CA PRO A 78 -5.99 -14.60 10.52
C PRO A 78 -7.30 -14.10 11.15
N LEU A 79 -7.84 -14.87 12.09
CA LEU A 79 -9.01 -14.54 12.91
C LEU A 79 -8.63 -14.47 14.39
N ASP A 80 -9.55 -14.09 15.28
CA ASP A 80 -9.23 -13.87 16.71
C ASP A 80 -9.36 -15.13 17.58
N LYS A 81 -10.45 -15.87 17.44
CA LYS A 81 -10.89 -16.95 18.33
C LYS A 81 -11.53 -18.11 17.60
N THR A 82 -11.58 -18.05 16.28
CA THR A 82 -12.28 -19.00 15.44
C THR A 82 -11.47 -19.31 14.20
N PHE A 83 -11.84 -20.40 13.52
CA PHE A 83 -11.36 -20.69 12.18
C PHE A 83 -12.47 -21.38 11.39
N LEU A 84 -12.36 -21.31 10.07
CA LEU A 84 -13.30 -21.93 9.12
C LEU A 84 -12.65 -23.15 8.50
N PHE A 85 -13.40 -24.24 8.42
CA PHE A 85 -13.00 -25.45 7.73
C PHE A 85 -14.16 -26.06 6.95
N ALA A 86 -13.84 -26.69 5.83
CA ALA A 86 -14.78 -27.49 5.06
C ALA A 86 -14.71 -28.94 5.53
N LYS A 87 -15.87 -29.57 5.64
CA LYS A 87 -16.02 -31.01 5.88
C LYS A 87 -17.31 -31.49 5.25
N ASP A 88 -17.24 -32.63 4.56
CA ASP A 88 -18.37 -33.26 3.88
C ASP A 88 -19.04 -32.28 2.89
N GLY A 89 -18.22 -31.47 2.20
CA GLY A 89 -18.68 -30.48 1.22
C GLY A 89 -19.35 -29.23 1.79
N THR A 90 -19.31 -29.01 3.11
CA THR A 90 -19.91 -27.83 3.76
C THR A 90 -18.93 -27.12 4.68
N TRP A 91 -19.10 -25.80 4.80
CA TRP A 91 -18.29 -24.95 5.67
C TRP A 91 -18.81 -24.92 7.10
N ASN A 92 -17.86 -24.98 8.03
CA ASN A 92 -18.06 -25.00 9.47
C ASN A 92 -17.22 -23.89 10.10
N LEU A 93 -17.74 -23.28 11.17
CA LEU A 93 -17.03 -22.33 12.01
C LEU A 93 -16.80 -22.96 13.38
N ALA A 94 -15.54 -23.06 13.80
CA ALA A 94 -15.16 -23.64 15.09
C ALA A 94 -14.44 -22.64 15.99
N SER A 95 -14.39 -22.96 17.28
CA SER A 95 -13.49 -22.32 18.24
C SER A 95 -12.03 -22.54 17.84
N ALA A 96 -11.14 -21.64 18.28
CA ALA A 96 -9.70 -21.65 18.02
C ALA A 96 -9.02 -23.02 18.22
N ASP A 97 -9.47 -23.77 19.22
CA ASP A 97 -8.93 -25.08 19.59
C ASP A 97 -9.66 -26.27 18.95
N GLY A 98 -10.60 -26.00 18.04
CA GLY A 98 -11.40 -27.01 17.35
C GLY A 98 -12.41 -27.76 18.23
N LYS A 99 -12.48 -27.49 19.54
CA LYS A 99 -13.31 -28.29 20.47
C LYS A 99 -14.80 -27.96 20.38
N GLN A 100 -15.16 -26.78 19.90
CA GLN A 100 -16.55 -26.35 19.75
C GLN A 100 -16.82 -25.96 18.31
N ILE A 101 -17.85 -26.57 17.71
CA ILE A 101 -18.42 -26.12 16.45
C ILE A 101 -19.45 -25.03 16.78
N LEU A 102 -19.15 -23.79 16.41
CA LEU A 102 -20.02 -22.61 16.65
C LEU A 102 -21.13 -22.54 15.62
N LYS A 103 -20.82 -22.90 14.37
CA LYS A 103 -21.78 -23.08 13.26
C LYS A 103 -21.38 -24.29 12.45
N ALA A 104 -22.22 -25.32 12.48
CA ALA A 104 -22.02 -26.55 11.70
C ALA A 104 -22.70 -26.43 10.33
N ALA A 105 -22.04 -26.89 9.27
CA ALA A 105 -22.56 -27.01 7.90
C ALA A 105 -23.42 -25.81 7.48
N PHE A 106 -22.93 -24.59 7.71
CA PHE A 106 -23.76 -23.38 7.61
C PHE A 106 -23.87 -22.85 6.19
N THR A 107 -23.03 -23.32 5.27
CA THR A 107 -23.07 -23.01 3.84
C THR A 107 -22.21 -24.01 3.07
N ASP A 108 -22.59 -24.29 1.82
CA ASP A 108 -21.74 -24.92 0.81
C ASP A 108 -21.05 -23.86 -0.09
N ASP A 109 -21.65 -22.66 -0.20
CA ASP A 109 -21.09 -21.48 -0.88
C ASP A 109 -20.61 -20.44 0.15
N LEU A 110 -19.36 -20.53 0.60
CA LEU A 110 -18.75 -19.55 1.50
C LEU A 110 -18.21 -18.36 0.72
N ARG A 111 -18.60 -17.15 1.11
CA ARG A 111 -18.05 -15.92 0.54
C ARG A 111 -17.22 -15.16 1.55
N LEU A 112 -15.96 -14.93 1.23
CA LEU A 112 -15.09 -14.06 2.01
C LEU A 112 -15.48 -12.61 1.67
N LEU A 113 -15.95 -11.86 2.67
CA LEU A 113 -16.30 -10.46 2.50
C LEU A 113 -15.14 -9.60 3.02
N THR A 114 -15.39 -8.78 4.02
CA THR A 114 -14.38 -7.97 4.70
C THR A 114 -13.79 -8.73 5.90
N PRO A 115 -12.65 -8.29 6.46
CA PRO A 115 -11.99 -8.99 7.56
C PRO A 115 -12.93 -9.35 8.72
N GLY A 116 -13.12 -10.66 8.93
CA GLY A 116 -13.96 -11.23 9.99
C GLY A 116 -15.46 -11.29 9.69
N TYR A 117 -15.89 -11.07 8.44
CA TYR A 117 -17.28 -11.19 7.99
C TYR A 117 -17.38 -12.12 6.78
N PHE A 118 -18.40 -12.98 6.78
CA PHE A 118 -18.55 -14.03 5.78
C PHE A 118 -19.99 -14.07 5.25
N GLY A 119 -20.12 -14.16 3.94
CA GLY A 119 -21.37 -14.42 3.27
C GLY A 119 -21.70 -15.92 3.29
N PHE A 120 -22.99 -16.25 3.48
CA PHE A 120 -23.48 -17.61 3.48
C PHE A 120 -24.78 -17.72 2.68
N GLY A 121 -24.96 -18.84 1.97
CA GLY A 121 -26.15 -19.12 1.16
C GLY A 121 -27.21 -19.90 1.93
N GLN A 122 -28.46 -19.47 1.83
CA GLN A 122 -29.63 -20.21 2.31
C GLN A 122 -30.84 -19.91 1.42
N ASP A 123 -31.54 -20.95 0.96
CA ASP A 123 -32.75 -20.84 0.13
C ASP A 123 -32.57 -19.96 -1.12
N GLY A 124 -31.37 -19.99 -1.72
CA GLY A 124 -31.01 -19.19 -2.89
C GLY A 124 -30.82 -17.69 -2.62
N LYS A 125 -30.70 -17.30 -1.35
CA LYS A 125 -30.35 -15.94 -0.90
C LYS A 125 -29.10 -15.96 -0.04
N LEU A 126 -28.44 -14.81 0.04
CA LEU A 126 -27.22 -14.63 0.84
C LEU A 126 -27.52 -13.84 2.11
N GLY A 127 -26.92 -14.29 3.20
CA GLY A 127 -26.83 -13.58 4.48
C GLY A 127 -25.38 -13.30 4.83
N ILE A 128 -25.16 -12.64 5.97
CA ILE A 128 -23.82 -12.33 6.50
C ILE A 128 -23.73 -12.81 7.95
N ILE A 129 -22.65 -13.53 8.28
CA ILE A 129 -22.23 -13.81 9.66
C ILE A 129 -20.92 -13.09 9.97
N ASP A 130 -20.69 -12.80 11.24
CA ASP A 130 -19.37 -12.38 11.73
C ASP A 130 -18.51 -13.60 12.15
N GLN A 131 -17.24 -13.36 12.46
CA GLN A 131 -16.27 -14.37 12.91
C GLN A 131 -16.64 -15.07 14.23
N SER A 132 -17.63 -14.58 14.98
CA SER A 132 -18.16 -15.27 16.16
C SER A 132 -19.30 -16.24 15.81
N GLY A 133 -19.74 -16.25 14.55
CA GLY A 133 -20.89 -17.00 14.07
C GLY A 133 -22.22 -16.28 14.31
N LYS A 134 -22.21 -15.02 14.73
CA LYS A 134 -23.44 -14.24 14.87
C LYS A 134 -23.90 -13.77 13.50
N GLN A 135 -25.18 -13.98 13.21
CA GLN A 135 -25.81 -13.45 12.01
C GLN A 135 -25.92 -11.92 12.09
N VAL A 136 -25.27 -11.25 11.16
CA VAL A 136 -25.28 -9.79 10.98
C VAL A 136 -26.41 -9.38 10.05
N GLN A 137 -26.58 -10.09 8.93
CA GLN A 137 -27.67 -9.92 7.99
C GLN A 137 -28.34 -11.27 7.72
N PRO A 138 -29.69 -11.36 7.75
CA PRO A 138 -30.39 -12.58 7.36
C PRO A 138 -30.24 -12.85 5.86
N PRO A 139 -30.41 -14.12 5.42
CA PRO A 139 -30.49 -14.46 4.01
C PRO A 139 -31.62 -13.70 3.31
N ARG A 140 -31.26 -12.70 2.51
CA ARG A 140 -32.21 -11.88 1.74
C ARG A 140 -31.61 -11.26 0.49
N PHE A 141 -30.30 -11.32 0.33
CA PHE A 141 -29.60 -10.71 -0.78
C PHE A 141 -29.53 -11.67 -1.96
N ASP A 142 -29.64 -11.12 -3.16
CA ASP A 142 -29.42 -11.85 -4.41
C ASP A 142 -27.92 -12.03 -4.64
N ASP A 143 -27.12 -11.02 -4.30
CA ASP A 143 -25.67 -11.04 -4.43
C ASP A 143 -24.97 -10.15 -3.38
N LEU A 144 -23.68 -10.41 -3.14
CA LEU A 144 -22.79 -9.69 -2.23
C LEU A 144 -21.39 -9.54 -2.86
N TYR A 145 -20.88 -8.31 -2.87
CA TYR A 145 -19.54 -7.99 -3.40
C TYR A 145 -18.79 -7.04 -2.46
N VAL A 146 -17.47 -7.20 -2.36
CA VAL A 146 -16.61 -6.29 -1.58
C VAL A 146 -16.13 -5.14 -2.45
N GLY A 147 -16.05 -3.93 -1.90
CA GLY A 147 -15.55 -2.75 -2.60
C GLY A 147 -14.58 -1.93 -1.77
N GLY A 148 -13.75 -1.15 -2.46
CA GLY A 148 -12.83 -0.19 -1.84
C GLY A 148 -11.69 -0.84 -1.06
N ALA A 149 -11.14 -1.98 -1.52
CA ALA A 149 -10.12 -2.73 -0.79
C ALA A 149 -10.57 -3.09 0.65
N ASP A 150 -11.73 -3.73 0.74
CA ASP A 150 -12.38 -4.20 1.98
C ASP A 150 -13.04 -3.12 2.86
N ASP A 151 -13.21 -1.90 2.33
CA ASP A 151 -13.83 -0.78 3.07
C ASP A 151 -15.36 -0.89 3.20
N PHE A 152 -16.05 -1.58 2.28
CA PHE A 152 -17.51 -1.71 2.29
C PHE A 152 -18.00 -2.95 1.52
N ILE A 153 -19.29 -3.28 1.68
CA ILE A 153 -19.94 -4.40 1.00
C ILE A 153 -21.12 -3.86 0.18
N VAL A 154 -21.18 -4.18 -1.11
CA VAL A 154 -22.34 -3.95 -1.97
C VAL A 154 -23.26 -5.15 -1.90
N TYR A 155 -24.56 -4.93 -1.72
CA TYR A 155 -25.57 -6.00 -1.73
C TYR A 155 -26.64 -5.74 -2.78
N GLU A 156 -27.23 -6.80 -3.31
CA GLU A 156 -28.30 -6.72 -4.32
C GLU A 156 -29.63 -7.30 -3.81
N ILE A 157 -30.75 -6.62 -4.12
CA ILE A 157 -32.12 -7.12 -3.94
C ILE A 157 -32.96 -6.69 -5.15
N GLY A 158 -33.52 -7.66 -5.87
CA GLY A 158 -34.39 -7.44 -7.02
C GLY A 158 -33.73 -6.63 -8.14
N GLY A 159 -32.42 -6.83 -8.38
CA GLY A 159 -31.65 -6.06 -9.36
C GLY A 159 -31.30 -4.64 -8.93
N LYS A 160 -31.54 -4.27 -7.66
CA LYS A 160 -31.14 -2.99 -7.08
C LYS A 160 -30.04 -3.16 -6.06
N ARG A 161 -29.09 -2.23 -6.03
CA ARG A 161 -27.92 -2.23 -5.16
C ARG A 161 -28.11 -1.32 -3.97
N GLY A 162 -27.63 -1.78 -2.82
CA GLY A 162 -27.42 -0.99 -1.61
C GLY A 162 -26.02 -1.22 -1.06
N ILE A 163 -25.63 -0.42 -0.07
CA ILE A 163 -24.29 -0.46 0.53
C ILE A 163 -24.39 -0.81 2.02
N LEU A 164 -23.55 -1.72 2.46
CA LEU A 164 -23.26 -2.00 3.86
C LEU A 164 -21.86 -1.48 4.21
N SER A 165 -21.65 -1.17 5.49
CA SER A 165 -20.30 -0.95 6.03
C SER A 165 -19.44 -2.20 5.90
N ALA A 166 -18.13 -2.08 6.12
CA ALA A 166 -17.24 -3.23 6.26
C ALA A 166 -17.64 -4.20 7.38
N LYS A 167 -18.63 -3.87 8.22
CA LYS A 167 -19.16 -4.74 9.27
C LYS A 167 -20.54 -5.31 8.92
N GLY A 168 -21.01 -5.12 7.69
CA GLY A 168 -22.33 -5.58 7.25
C GLY A 168 -23.52 -4.75 7.77
N GLU A 169 -23.27 -3.55 8.31
CA GLU A 169 -24.33 -2.64 8.77
C GLU A 169 -24.88 -1.85 7.58
N VAL A 170 -26.20 -1.65 7.50
CA VAL A 170 -26.82 -0.95 6.36
C VAL A 170 -26.42 0.53 6.35
N ILE A 171 -25.80 0.99 5.25
CA ILE A 171 -25.53 2.41 4.97
C ILE A 171 -26.61 2.96 4.04
N THR A 172 -26.96 2.22 2.98
CA THR A 172 -28.01 2.60 2.04
C THR A 172 -28.95 1.43 1.75
N GLU A 173 -30.20 1.76 1.43
CA GLU A 173 -31.19 0.78 0.94
C GLU A 173 -30.87 0.33 -0.50
N ALA A 174 -31.35 -0.86 -0.88
CA ALA A 174 -31.24 -1.38 -2.24
C ALA A 174 -32.20 -0.67 -3.21
N VAL A 175 -31.81 0.52 -3.65
CA VAL A 175 -32.62 1.36 -4.55
C VAL A 175 -31.88 1.82 -5.81
N TYR A 176 -30.58 1.55 -5.90
CA TYR A 176 -29.73 2.02 -6.99
C TYR A 176 -29.62 0.98 -8.10
N ASP A 177 -29.65 1.42 -9.36
CA ASP A 177 -29.42 0.58 -10.54
C ASP A 177 -27.94 0.23 -10.69
N SER A 178 -27.06 1.17 -10.35
CA SER A 178 -25.62 0.99 -10.38
C SER A 178 -24.96 1.75 -9.22
N SER A 179 -23.79 1.28 -8.81
CA SER A 179 -22.91 1.94 -7.83
C SER A 179 -21.48 1.81 -8.33
N VAL A 180 -20.82 2.95 -8.54
CA VAL A 180 -19.51 3.01 -9.20
C VAL A 180 -18.48 3.58 -8.24
N VAL A 181 -17.42 2.80 -8.02
CA VAL A 181 -16.15 3.29 -7.50
C VAL A 181 -15.12 3.07 -8.60
N ARG A 182 -14.65 4.16 -9.19
CA ARG A 182 -13.42 4.18 -9.97
C ARG A 182 -12.32 4.64 -9.01
N ASP A 183 -11.15 4.02 -9.07
CA ASP A 183 -9.99 4.35 -8.22
C ASP A 183 -10.19 4.16 -6.70
N ASP A 184 -9.18 4.57 -5.94
CA ASP A 184 -9.10 4.49 -4.49
C ASP A 184 -10.17 5.38 -3.81
N PHE A 185 -11.17 4.75 -3.19
CA PHE A 185 -12.27 5.36 -2.45
C PHE A 185 -11.78 6.38 -1.39
N ALA A 186 -10.62 6.11 -0.76
CA ALA A 186 -10.05 7.02 0.23
C ALA A 186 -9.63 8.36 -0.39
N LYS A 187 -9.18 8.38 -1.65
CA LYS A 187 -8.79 9.61 -2.37
C LYS A 187 -9.95 10.51 -2.75
N ARG A 188 -11.20 10.03 -2.62
CA ARG A 188 -12.42 10.78 -2.96
C ARG A 188 -13.15 11.29 -1.72
N GLY A 189 -12.50 11.33 -0.56
CA GLY A 189 -13.13 11.80 0.68
C GLY A 189 -14.23 10.88 1.20
N GLY A 190 -14.32 9.65 0.69
CA GLY A 190 -15.40 8.71 1.00
C GLY A 190 -16.65 8.85 0.12
N TRP A 191 -16.56 9.60 -0.98
CA TRP A 191 -17.64 9.73 -1.96
C TRP A 191 -17.64 8.61 -3.00
N MET A 192 -18.84 8.11 -3.29
CA MET A 192 -19.16 7.10 -4.30
C MET A 192 -20.25 7.64 -5.22
N GLY A 193 -20.17 7.33 -6.53
CA GLY A 193 -21.24 7.61 -7.48
C GLY A 193 -22.26 6.47 -7.53
N ALA A 194 -23.53 6.79 -7.71
CA ALA A 194 -24.59 5.80 -7.92
C ALA A 194 -25.67 6.34 -8.87
N GLU A 195 -26.45 5.44 -9.46
CA GLU A 195 -27.53 5.79 -10.38
C GLU A 195 -28.85 5.18 -9.90
N ARG A 196 -29.94 5.93 -10.03
CA ARG A 196 -31.31 5.47 -9.74
C ARG A 196 -32.23 5.97 -10.85
N GLY A 197 -32.58 5.09 -11.78
CA GLY A 197 -33.15 5.49 -13.07
C GLY A 197 -32.19 6.44 -13.79
N GLU A 198 -32.70 7.58 -14.25
CA GLU A 198 -31.90 8.63 -14.90
C GLU A 198 -31.19 9.57 -13.88
N GLN A 199 -31.46 9.41 -12.58
CA GLN A 199 -30.90 10.27 -11.54
C GLN A 199 -29.50 9.81 -11.14
N LYS A 200 -28.56 10.76 -11.12
CA LYS A 200 -27.20 10.55 -10.62
C LYS A 200 -27.13 10.95 -9.14
N TRP A 201 -26.40 10.16 -8.36
CA TRP A 201 -26.28 10.31 -6.91
C TRP A 201 -24.83 10.28 -6.46
N ALA A 202 -24.52 11.10 -5.47
CA ALA A 202 -23.29 11.03 -4.69
C ALA A 202 -23.62 10.50 -3.30
N LEU A 203 -22.94 9.43 -2.90
CA LEU A 203 -23.09 8.77 -1.60
C LEU A 203 -21.79 8.94 -0.82
N ASN A 204 -21.85 9.52 0.38
CA ASN A 204 -20.71 9.57 1.27
C ASN A 204 -20.80 8.45 2.30
N LEU A 205 -19.98 7.40 2.18
CA LEU A 205 -20.10 6.25 3.08
C LEU A 205 -19.55 6.51 4.49
N LYS A 206 -18.79 7.59 4.68
CA LYS A 206 -18.29 8.00 6.01
C LYS A 206 -19.35 8.75 6.81
N THR A 207 -20.16 9.58 6.15
CA THR A 207 -21.20 10.39 6.80
C THR A 207 -22.60 9.81 6.65
N GLY A 208 -22.81 8.88 5.71
CA GLY A 208 -24.12 8.37 5.31
C GLY A 208 -24.92 9.33 4.43
N GLU A 209 -24.33 10.44 3.99
CA GLU A 209 -25.01 11.42 3.13
C GLU A 209 -25.32 10.84 1.76
N GLN A 210 -26.52 11.11 1.26
CA GLN A 210 -26.99 10.70 -0.06
C GLN A 210 -27.60 11.90 -0.76
N LYS A 211 -27.09 12.21 -1.95
CA LYS A 211 -27.49 13.43 -2.64
C LYS A 211 -27.64 13.19 -4.13
N GLN A 212 -28.76 13.65 -4.68
CA GLN A 212 -28.90 13.74 -6.13
C GLN A 212 -27.99 14.85 -6.64
N VAL A 213 -27.24 14.56 -7.71
CA VAL A 213 -26.23 15.45 -8.28
C VAL A 213 -26.43 15.60 -9.79
N GLU A 214 -25.90 16.69 -10.32
CA GLU A 214 -26.00 17.05 -11.75
C GLU A 214 -24.71 16.71 -12.53
N PHE A 215 -23.87 15.83 -11.97
CA PHE A 215 -22.61 15.38 -12.57
C PHE A 215 -22.54 13.85 -12.64
N ASP A 216 -21.72 13.34 -13.55
CA ASP A 216 -21.61 11.93 -13.94
C ASP A 216 -20.67 11.14 -13.03
N SER A 217 -19.55 11.76 -12.66
CA SER A 217 -18.56 11.12 -11.79
C SER A 217 -17.74 12.12 -11.00
N ILE A 218 -17.20 11.66 -9.88
CA ILE A 218 -16.19 12.36 -9.11
C ILE A 218 -14.83 11.89 -9.62
N ASP A 219 -13.94 12.83 -9.95
CA ASP A 219 -12.61 12.53 -10.48
C ASP A 219 -11.54 12.64 -9.38
N SER A 220 -11.59 13.69 -8.57
CA SER A 220 -10.66 13.91 -7.47
C SER A 220 -11.33 14.63 -6.30
N PHE A 221 -10.78 14.44 -5.10
CA PHE A 221 -11.14 15.19 -3.91
C PHE A 221 -9.88 15.62 -3.18
N ALA A 222 -9.67 16.93 -3.08
CA ALA A 222 -8.57 17.49 -2.32
C ALA A 222 -8.98 18.85 -1.75
N TYR A 223 -8.43 19.21 -0.59
CA TYR A 223 -8.72 20.49 0.08
C TYR A 223 -10.22 20.80 0.22
N GLN A 224 -11.05 19.80 0.54
CA GLN A 224 -12.52 19.92 0.67
C GLN A 224 -13.25 20.34 -0.62
N HIS A 225 -12.66 20.07 -1.78
CA HIS A 225 -13.25 20.37 -3.08
C HIS A 225 -13.14 19.15 -3.99
N LEU A 226 -14.14 19.02 -4.86
CA LEU A 226 -14.27 17.95 -5.84
C LEU A 226 -14.02 18.50 -7.23
N VAL A 227 -13.26 17.77 -8.04
CA VAL A 227 -13.36 17.89 -9.50
C VAL A 227 -14.29 16.79 -9.98
N VAL A 228 -15.30 17.16 -10.76
CA VAL A 228 -16.34 16.26 -11.24
C VAL A 228 -16.43 16.29 -12.76
N SER A 229 -16.87 15.18 -13.35
CA SER A 229 -17.21 15.08 -14.77
C SER A 229 -18.70 15.32 -14.98
N THR A 230 -19.04 16.12 -15.99
CA THR A 230 -20.40 16.36 -16.48
C THR A 230 -20.44 16.06 -17.98
N GLU A 231 -21.64 16.03 -18.57
CA GLU A 231 -21.81 15.88 -20.01
C GLU A 231 -21.08 16.97 -20.82
N GLN A 232 -20.94 18.18 -20.26
CA GLN A 232 -20.32 19.33 -20.92
C GLN A 232 -18.84 19.52 -20.57
N GLY A 233 -18.24 18.62 -19.78
CA GLY A 233 -16.84 18.68 -19.37
C GLY A 233 -16.64 18.60 -17.85
N LYS A 234 -15.50 19.07 -17.37
CA LYS A 234 -15.10 19.08 -15.97
C LYS A 234 -15.64 20.31 -15.23
N ALA A 235 -16.05 20.14 -13.98
CA ALA A 235 -16.52 21.22 -13.13
C ALA A 235 -15.95 21.09 -11.71
N LEU A 236 -15.99 22.20 -10.96
CA LEU A 236 -15.64 22.25 -9.54
C LEU A 236 -16.90 22.12 -8.67
N ALA A 237 -16.83 21.27 -7.65
CA ALA A 237 -17.85 21.14 -6.62
C ALA A 237 -17.26 21.28 -5.20
N ASP A 238 -18.10 21.62 -4.24
CA ASP A 238 -17.73 21.70 -2.83
C ASP A 238 -17.69 20.32 -2.16
N ALA A 239 -17.27 20.26 -0.90
CA ALA A 239 -17.23 19.01 -0.14
C ALA A 239 -18.59 18.32 0.04
N ASN A 240 -19.70 19.03 -0.18
CA ASN A 240 -21.07 18.50 -0.10
C ASN A 240 -21.61 18.13 -1.50
N ALA A 241 -20.73 17.97 -2.50
CA ALA A 241 -21.11 17.66 -3.88
C ALA A 241 -22.06 18.69 -4.52
N GLN A 242 -22.02 19.96 -4.12
CA GLN A 242 -22.67 21.05 -4.86
C GLN A 242 -21.72 21.64 -5.90
N LEU A 243 -22.17 21.79 -7.14
CA LEU A 243 -21.42 22.52 -8.17
C LEU A 243 -21.20 23.98 -7.75
N ILE A 244 -19.94 24.42 -7.79
CA ILE A 244 -19.53 25.79 -7.42
C ILE A 244 -19.63 26.73 -8.64
N SER A 245 -19.25 26.23 -9.81
CA SER A 245 -19.24 27.01 -11.05
C SER A 245 -20.24 26.46 -12.05
N ALA A 246 -20.91 27.35 -12.77
CA ALA A 246 -21.70 27.00 -13.96
C ALA A 246 -20.80 26.72 -15.18
N ALA A 247 -19.55 27.18 -15.17
CA ALA A 247 -18.62 26.95 -16.27
C ALA A 247 -18.03 25.54 -16.19
N THR A 248 -18.02 24.86 -17.34
CA THR A 248 -17.32 23.59 -17.53
C THR A 248 -16.05 23.78 -18.35
N TYR A 249 -15.09 22.89 -18.15
CA TYR A 249 -13.77 22.92 -18.75
C TYR A 249 -13.44 21.61 -19.43
N ASN A 250 -12.61 21.61 -20.47
CA ASN A 250 -12.12 20.35 -21.06
C ASN A 250 -11.30 19.53 -20.04
N TRP A 251 -10.55 20.21 -19.18
CA TRP A 251 -9.75 19.57 -18.13
C TRP A 251 -9.64 20.46 -16.90
N MET A 252 -9.63 19.83 -15.73
CA MET A 252 -9.27 20.45 -14.45
C MET A 252 -8.26 19.56 -13.73
N GLY A 253 -7.27 20.18 -13.09
CA GLY A 253 -6.27 19.48 -12.27
C GLY A 253 -6.80 19.17 -10.87
N GLU A 254 -6.00 18.50 -10.04
CA GLU A 254 -6.34 18.29 -8.64
C GLU A 254 -6.37 19.64 -7.86
N PRO A 255 -7.35 19.85 -6.96
CA PRO A 255 -7.36 21.01 -6.08
C PRO A 255 -6.08 21.08 -5.22
N GLY A 256 -5.45 22.25 -5.15
CA GLY A 256 -4.20 22.46 -4.40
C GLY A 256 -4.11 23.87 -3.82
N ASP A 257 -3.83 23.99 -2.52
CA ASP A 257 -3.61 25.26 -1.81
C ASP A 257 -4.56 26.42 -2.19
N GLY A 258 -5.86 26.12 -2.29
CA GLY A 258 -6.89 27.12 -2.58
C GLY A 258 -7.07 27.46 -4.07
N LEU A 259 -6.34 26.80 -4.97
CA LEU A 259 -6.46 26.95 -6.41
C LEU A 259 -6.68 25.59 -7.10
N VAL A 260 -7.23 25.63 -8.31
CA VAL A 260 -7.35 24.47 -9.18
C VAL A 260 -6.96 24.87 -10.60
N ALA A 261 -6.13 24.04 -11.23
CA ALA A 261 -5.75 24.25 -12.63
C ALA A 261 -6.94 23.96 -13.54
N PHE A 262 -7.09 24.72 -14.62
CA PHE A 262 -8.13 24.50 -15.61
C PHE A 262 -7.63 24.70 -17.03
N ARG A 263 -8.30 24.06 -17.98
CA ARG A 263 -8.09 24.22 -19.41
C ARG A 263 -9.43 24.20 -20.14
N GLU A 264 -9.73 25.26 -20.90
CA GLU A 264 -11.01 25.42 -21.58
C GLU A 264 -11.22 24.43 -22.73
N LYS A 265 -10.20 24.19 -23.56
CA LYS A 265 -10.24 23.28 -24.71
C LYS A 265 -9.01 22.38 -24.72
N TYR A 266 -9.06 21.26 -25.41
CA TYR A 266 -7.96 20.28 -25.46
C TYR A 266 -6.56 20.92 -25.68
N ASP A 267 -6.43 21.81 -26.67
CA ASP A 267 -5.16 22.49 -27.02
C ASP A 267 -5.03 23.93 -26.48
N SER A 268 -5.95 24.38 -25.61
CA SER A 268 -5.84 25.72 -25.02
C SER A 268 -4.76 25.73 -23.92
N PRO A 269 -4.15 26.89 -23.62
CA PRO A 269 -3.33 27.00 -22.43
C PRO A 269 -4.15 26.71 -21.16
N CYS A 270 -3.45 26.37 -20.09
CA CYS A 270 -4.03 26.23 -18.77
C CYS A 270 -3.77 27.47 -17.90
N GLY A 271 -4.66 27.68 -16.93
CA GLY A 271 -4.58 28.72 -15.89
C GLY A 271 -5.05 28.16 -14.56
N TYR A 272 -5.29 29.04 -13.58
CA TYR A 272 -5.76 28.65 -12.25
C TYR A 272 -6.95 29.50 -11.81
N MET A 273 -7.92 28.86 -11.18
CA MET A 273 -9.05 29.52 -10.53
C MET A 273 -9.05 29.20 -9.04
N ASP A 274 -9.68 30.07 -8.24
CA ASP A 274 -9.94 29.79 -6.84
C ASP A 274 -11.12 28.83 -6.66
N PHE A 275 -11.32 28.41 -5.41
CA PHE A 275 -12.43 27.55 -5.03
C PHE A 275 -13.80 28.24 -5.01
N GLN A 276 -13.90 29.48 -5.47
CA GLN A 276 -15.16 30.16 -5.75
C GLN A 276 -15.42 30.21 -7.28
N GLY A 277 -14.60 29.55 -8.08
CA GLY A 277 -14.71 29.51 -9.54
C GLY A 277 -14.18 30.77 -10.24
N LYS A 278 -13.50 31.66 -9.53
CA LYS A 278 -12.95 32.89 -10.12
C LYS A 278 -11.53 32.63 -10.63
N THR A 279 -11.28 32.98 -11.88
CA THR A 279 -9.92 32.94 -12.46
C THR A 279 -8.96 33.85 -11.69
N VAL A 280 -7.91 33.27 -11.11
CA VAL A 280 -6.84 33.96 -10.39
C VAL A 280 -5.63 34.16 -11.30
N ILE A 281 -5.28 33.14 -12.08
CA ILE A 281 -4.21 33.20 -13.06
C ILE A 281 -4.81 32.86 -14.42
N GLN A 282 -4.75 33.82 -15.34
CA GLN A 282 -5.30 33.67 -16.69
C GLN A 282 -4.60 32.51 -17.42
N ALA A 283 -5.34 31.85 -18.32
CA ALA A 283 -4.81 30.72 -19.08
C ALA A 283 -3.70 31.17 -20.04
N GLN A 284 -2.45 30.83 -19.72
CA GLN A 284 -1.27 31.24 -20.50
C GLN A 284 -0.14 30.20 -20.53
N PHE A 285 -0.26 29.11 -19.75
CA PHE A 285 0.79 28.08 -19.64
C PHE A 285 0.47 26.85 -20.50
N GLY A 286 1.49 26.12 -20.92
CA GLY A 286 1.32 24.88 -21.69
C GLY A 286 0.72 23.77 -20.82
N THR A 287 1.30 23.54 -19.65
CA THR A 287 0.89 22.55 -18.65
C THR A 287 0.92 23.18 -17.25
N CYS A 288 0.07 22.67 -16.36
CA CYS A 288 -0.13 23.19 -15.02
C CYS A 288 -0.15 22.04 -14.02
N GLN A 289 0.80 22.03 -13.09
CA GLN A 289 0.82 21.09 -11.97
C GLN A 289 -0.06 21.58 -10.82
N VAL A 290 -0.24 20.75 -9.80
CA VAL A 290 -1.01 21.10 -8.60
C VAL A 290 -0.37 22.31 -7.90
N PHE A 291 -1.21 23.24 -7.45
CA PHE A 291 -0.76 24.45 -6.76
C PHE A 291 -0.39 24.12 -5.31
N GLY A 292 0.86 24.38 -4.93
CA GLY A 292 1.35 24.28 -3.55
C GLY A 292 1.39 25.63 -2.86
N LYS A 293 1.85 25.64 -1.60
CA LYS A 293 1.82 26.83 -0.73
C LYS A 293 2.55 28.05 -1.25
N GLN A 294 3.62 27.87 -2.04
CA GLN A 294 4.38 28.99 -2.60
C GLN A 294 4.11 29.21 -4.09
N GLY A 295 3.41 28.30 -4.76
CA GLY A 295 3.30 28.36 -6.21
C GLY A 295 3.03 27.01 -6.89
N ALA A 296 3.21 26.98 -8.20
CA ALA A 296 3.09 25.77 -9.00
C ALA A 296 4.19 25.68 -10.06
N LEU A 297 4.53 24.46 -10.44
CA LEU A 297 5.32 24.23 -11.66
C LEU A 297 4.39 24.27 -12.87
N VAL A 298 4.83 25.00 -13.89
CA VAL A 298 4.08 25.18 -15.15
C VAL A 298 5.05 25.18 -16.32
N THR A 299 4.63 24.71 -17.49
CA THR A 299 5.43 24.89 -18.71
C THR A 299 5.11 26.19 -19.42
N ALA A 300 6.16 26.88 -19.88
CA ALA A 300 5.99 28.01 -20.78
C ALA A 300 5.33 27.56 -22.09
N LYS A 301 4.68 28.47 -22.80
CA LYS A 301 4.19 28.23 -24.15
C LYS A 301 5.15 28.83 -25.16
N ASN A 302 5.64 28.00 -26.10
CA ASN A 302 6.52 28.45 -27.16
C ASN A 302 5.74 29.24 -28.22
N ALA A 303 6.46 30.00 -29.06
CA ALA A 303 5.85 30.83 -30.11
C ALA A 303 5.08 30.01 -31.17
N ASP A 304 5.46 28.75 -31.37
CA ASP A 304 4.80 27.79 -32.26
C ASP A 304 3.58 27.09 -31.60
N GLY A 305 3.25 27.44 -30.35
CA GLY A 305 2.15 26.88 -29.59
C GLY A 305 2.48 25.60 -28.82
N SER A 306 3.67 25.02 -28.99
CA SER A 306 4.12 23.85 -28.23
C SER A 306 4.42 24.18 -26.77
N SER A 307 4.41 23.15 -25.91
CA SER A 307 4.87 23.31 -24.53
C SER A 307 6.39 23.44 -24.51
N GLY A 308 6.87 24.51 -23.88
CA GLY A 308 8.28 24.74 -23.61
C GLY A 308 8.71 24.11 -22.28
N LYS A 309 9.86 24.58 -21.78
CA LYS A 309 10.41 24.15 -20.49
C LYS A 309 9.49 24.54 -19.32
N ALA A 310 9.59 23.78 -18.24
CA ALA A 310 8.91 24.05 -16.97
C ALA A 310 9.72 25.00 -16.09
N GLY A 311 8.99 25.86 -15.36
CA GLY A 311 9.50 26.75 -14.33
C GLY A 311 8.48 26.88 -13.19
N PHE A 312 8.83 27.66 -12.16
CA PHE A 312 7.99 27.83 -10.97
C PHE A 312 7.36 29.22 -10.95
N ILE A 313 6.04 29.28 -10.80
CA ILE A 313 5.29 30.53 -10.71
C ILE A 313 4.72 30.73 -9.31
N ASP A 314 4.56 31.99 -8.89
CA ASP A 314 3.81 32.34 -7.69
C ASP A 314 2.30 32.48 -7.96
N ARG A 315 1.56 32.87 -6.91
CA ARG A 315 0.09 33.05 -6.94
C ARG A 315 -0.38 34.21 -7.82
N GLN A 316 0.54 35.07 -8.28
CA GLN A 316 0.27 36.13 -9.26
C GLN A 316 0.64 35.69 -10.69
N GLY A 317 1.05 34.42 -10.87
CA GLY A 317 1.50 33.89 -12.15
C GLY A 317 2.88 34.41 -12.57
N GLN A 318 3.65 35.00 -11.64
CA GLN A 318 4.98 35.52 -11.93
C GLN A 318 6.04 34.44 -11.73
N TRP A 319 7.01 34.36 -12.63
CA TRP A 319 8.12 33.41 -12.54
C TRP A 319 9.00 33.71 -11.32
N LYS A 320 9.05 32.76 -10.38
CA LYS A 320 10.02 32.70 -9.29
C LYS A 320 11.26 31.89 -9.69
N VAL A 321 11.06 30.86 -10.50
CA VAL A 321 12.12 30.13 -11.21
C VAL A 321 11.79 30.18 -12.69
N GLN A 322 12.72 30.69 -13.49
CA GLN A 322 12.54 30.78 -14.94
C GLN A 322 12.42 29.37 -15.55
N PRO A 323 11.73 29.21 -16.70
CA PRO A 323 11.61 27.95 -17.41
C PRO A 323 12.98 27.33 -17.76
N THR A 324 13.37 26.25 -17.08
CA THR A 324 14.68 25.58 -17.27
C THR A 324 14.56 24.06 -17.35
N TYR A 325 13.58 23.47 -16.68
CA TYR A 325 13.37 22.01 -16.63
C TYR A 325 12.69 21.52 -17.91
N ASP A 326 13.12 20.37 -18.44
CA ASP A 326 12.50 19.75 -19.61
C ASP A 326 11.17 19.07 -19.27
N SER A 327 11.02 18.58 -18.04
CA SER A 327 9.72 18.14 -17.50
C SER A 327 9.57 18.50 -16.02
N ALA A 328 8.32 18.53 -15.58
CA ALA A 328 7.92 18.74 -14.19
C ALA A 328 6.67 17.90 -13.93
N ASP A 329 6.83 16.84 -13.14
CA ASP A 329 5.83 15.79 -12.94
C ASP A 329 5.65 15.55 -11.43
N PRO A 330 4.61 14.83 -10.97
CA PRO A 330 4.51 14.41 -9.57
C PRO A 330 5.76 13.65 -9.12
N ALA A 331 6.22 13.90 -7.88
CA ALA A 331 7.50 13.36 -7.39
C ALA A 331 7.54 11.83 -7.18
N GLY A 332 6.42 11.12 -7.24
CA GLY A 332 6.37 9.69 -6.98
C GLY A 332 6.71 8.87 -8.22
N PHE A 333 7.98 8.66 -8.59
CA PHE A 333 8.34 7.82 -9.76
C PHE A 333 9.34 6.72 -9.42
N SER A 334 9.13 5.48 -9.91
CA SER A 334 10.15 4.43 -10.05
C SER A 334 10.34 4.01 -11.50
N PRO A 335 11.43 3.29 -11.81
CA PRO A 335 11.58 2.56 -13.07
C PRO A 335 10.41 1.61 -13.47
N LEU A 336 9.39 1.41 -12.63
CA LEU A 336 8.17 0.63 -12.93
C LEU A 336 6.91 1.46 -13.21
N GLY A 337 6.97 2.79 -13.07
CA GLY A 337 5.83 3.67 -13.34
C GLY A 337 5.55 4.69 -12.24
N MET A 338 4.29 5.15 -12.20
CA MET A 338 3.82 6.20 -11.29
C MET A 338 3.54 5.64 -9.89
N PHE A 339 4.22 6.15 -8.87
CA PHE A 339 3.77 6.10 -7.49
C PHE A 339 2.78 7.23 -7.19
N LYS A 340 2.10 7.08 -6.06
CA LYS A 340 1.16 8.06 -5.51
C LYS A 340 1.83 9.44 -5.43
N GLN A 341 1.13 10.47 -5.90
CA GLN A 341 1.55 11.86 -5.75
C GLN A 341 1.85 12.18 -4.28
N VAL A 342 3.04 12.72 -4.02
CA VAL A 342 3.39 13.28 -2.71
C VAL A 342 3.07 14.76 -2.74
N SER A 343 2.07 15.17 -1.95
CA SER A 343 1.61 16.56 -1.90
C SER A 343 2.79 17.52 -1.68
N GLY A 344 2.86 18.57 -2.51
CA GLY A 344 3.89 19.60 -2.42
C GLY A 344 5.24 19.26 -3.08
N LEU A 345 5.44 18.02 -3.57
CA LEU A 345 6.69 17.60 -4.21
C LEU A 345 6.49 17.22 -5.68
N ASN A 346 7.39 17.71 -6.52
CA ASN A 346 7.44 17.41 -7.95
C ASN A 346 8.82 16.89 -8.34
N GLN A 347 8.86 15.90 -9.23
CA GLN A 347 10.08 15.53 -9.94
C GLN A 347 10.31 16.53 -11.06
N VAL A 348 11.54 17.01 -11.19
CA VAL A 348 11.97 17.87 -12.30
C VAL A 348 13.09 17.20 -13.08
N ALA A 349 13.02 17.26 -14.41
CA ALA A 349 14.00 16.60 -15.28
C ALA A 349 14.75 17.63 -16.15
N VAL A 350 16.02 17.33 -16.44
CA VAL A 350 16.84 18.08 -17.40
C VAL A 350 17.47 17.10 -18.38
N LEU A 351 17.21 17.28 -19.67
CA LEU A 351 17.79 16.45 -20.72
C LEU A 351 19.29 16.71 -20.82
N GLN A 352 20.07 15.64 -20.77
CA GLN A 352 21.51 15.67 -21.05
C GLN A 352 21.78 15.44 -22.54
N ASN A 353 20.92 14.66 -23.19
CA ASN A 353 20.85 14.45 -24.63
C ASN A 353 19.48 13.81 -24.96
N VAL A 354 19.27 13.40 -26.22
CA VAL A 354 17.99 12.84 -26.69
C VAL A 354 17.63 11.47 -26.07
N PHE A 355 18.55 10.81 -25.37
CA PHE A 355 18.36 9.48 -24.77
C PHE A 355 18.52 9.46 -23.23
N SER A 356 18.94 10.56 -22.61
CA SER A 356 19.18 10.58 -21.16
C SER A 356 18.80 11.91 -20.53
N ALA A 357 18.20 11.84 -19.34
CA ALA A 357 17.89 12.96 -18.48
C ALA A 357 18.50 12.76 -17.10
N THR A 358 18.70 13.85 -16.37
CA THR A 358 18.93 13.82 -14.93
C THR A 358 17.70 14.38 -14.21
N PHE A 359 17.47 13.86 -13.00
CA PHE A 359 16.26 14.11 -12.24
C PHE A 359 16.58 14.73 -10.89
N GLY A 360 15.67 15.56 -10.41
CA GLY A 360 15.70 16.24 -9.12
C GLY A 360 14.29 16.32 -8.52
N ILE A 361 14.18 16.88 -7.32
CA ILE A 361 12.91 17.11 -6.63
C ILE A 361 12.78 18.60 -6.32
N PHE A 362 11.65 19.17 -6.70
CA PHE A 362 11.25 20.52 -6.37
C PHE A 362 10.12 20.48 -5.33
N ASP A 363 10.28 21.25 -4.25
CA ASP A 363 9.26 21.42 -3.21
C ASP A 363 8.48 22.71 -3.51
N VAL A 364 7.26 22.58 -4.04
CA VAL A 364 6.39 23.72 -4.39
C VAL A 364 5.72 24.34 -3.17
N ASP A 365 5.70 23.63 -2.04
CA ASP A 365 5.24 24.14 -0.75
C ASP A 365 6.27 25.04 -0.07
N LYS A 366 7.55 24.88 -0.41
CA LYS A 366 8.65 25.74 0.03
C LYS A 366 9.22 26.65 -1.06
N GLY A 367 8.92 26.36 -2.33
CA GLY A 367 9.44 27.08 -3.49
C GLY A 367 10.92 26.86 -3.75
N VAL A 368 11.46 25.67 -3.45
CA VAL A 368 12.91 25.37 -3.53
C VAL A 368 13.21 24.06 -4.26
N GLU A 369 14.36 24.00 -4.92
CA GLU A 369 14.95 22.73 -5.36
C GLU A 369 15.45 21.95 -4.13
N LEU A 370 14.68 20.98 -3.66
CA LEU A 370 15.09 20.10 -2.57
C LEU A 370 16.29 19.23 -2.99
N PHE A 371 16.19 18.66 -4.19
CA PHE A 371 17.29 17.95 -4.83
C PHE A 371 17.46 18.46 -6.26
N LYS A 372 18.67 18.87 -6.61
CA LYS A 372 18.97 19.35 -7.97
C LYS A 372 18.88 18.21 -9.00
N PRO A 373 18.61 18.51 -10.29
CA PRO A 373 18.59 17.53 -11.36
C PRO A 373 19.96 16.89 -11.68
N THR A 374 20.46 16.05 -10.77
CA THR A 374 21.77 15.38 -10.87
C THR A 374 21.68 13.86 -10.73
N TYR A 375 20.50 13.33 -10.39
CA TYR A 375 20.30 11.90 -10.17
C TYR A 375 19.96 11.20 -11.49
N ALA A 376 20.36 9.94 -11.61
CA ALA A 376 19.90 9.09 -12.71
C ALA A 376 18.42 8.74 -12.53
N GLN A 377 18.00 8.52 -11.27
CA GLN A 377 16.60 8.40 -10.87
C GLN A 377 16.46 8.99 -9.46
N ILE A 378 15.34 9.68 -9.20
CA ILE A 378 14.97 10.11 -7.86
C ILE A 378 13.46 10.23 -7.75
N GLY A 379 12.87 9.67 -6.70
CA GLY A 379 11.43 9.76 -6.43
C GLY A 379 11.16 9.94 -4.95
N ALA A 380 10.08 10.65 -4.62
CA ALA A 380 9.60 10.81 -3.25
C ALA A 380 8.66 9.67 -2.88
N LEU A 381 8.91 9.01 -1.75
CA LEU A 381 7.97 8.07 -1.13
C LEU A 381 6.97 8.82 -0.24
N ASN A 382 7.49 9.80 0.50
CA ASN A 382 6.73 10.76 1.30
C ASN A 382 7.54 12.06 1.40
N ALA A 383 7.14 12.98 2.28
CA ALA A 383 7.83 14.27 2.43
C ALA A 383 9.28 14.14 2.94
N ASP A 384 9.62 13.03 3.58
CA ASP A 384 10.87 12.82 4.31
C ASP A 384 11.79 11.78 3.68
N LEU A 385 11.28 10.91 2.79
CA LEU A 385 11.99 9.76 2.24
C LEU A 385 11.98 9.73 0.71
N PHE A 386 13.16 9.44 0.15
CA PHE A 386 13.42 9.47 -1.27
C PHE A 386 14.16 8.21 -1.72
N VAL A 387 13.70 7.64 -2.83
CA VAL A 387 14.39 6.55 -3.51
C VAL A 387 15.23 7.15 -4.62
N PHE A 388 16.47 6.70 -4.77
CA PHE A 388 17.39 7.31 -5.72
C PHE A 388 18.37 6.32 -6.35
N SER A 389 18.87 6.68 -7.52
CA SER A 389 20.06 6.11 -8.13
C SER A 389 20.88 7.21 -8.80
N THR A 390 22.19 6.98 -8.89
CA THR A 390 23.14 7.87 -9.55
C THR A 390 23.69 7.18 -10.80
N ALA A 391 24.39 7.93 -11.66
CA ALA A 391 25.03 7.36 -12.84
C ALA A 391 26.03 6.24 -12.50
N ASN A 392 26.56 6.21 -11.27
CA ASN A 392 27.51 5.21 -10.80
C ASN A 392 26.88 4.10 -9.96
N SER A 393 25.56 4.14 -9.73
CA SER A 393 24.87 3.10 -8.97
C SER A 393 25.00 1.75 -9.70
N PRO A 394 25.27 0.65 -8.98
CA PRO A 394 25.40 -0.68 -9.59
C PRO A 394 24.17 -1.03 -10.43
N THR A 395 24.37 -1.76 -11.53
CA THR A 395 23.27 -2.28 -12.34
C THR A 395 23.01 -3.75 -12.02
N LYS A 396 21.75 -4.17 -12.14
CA LYS A 396 21.32 -5.56 -12.02
C LYS A 396 20.36 -5.90 -13.16
N GLN A 397 20.39 -7.17 -13.59
CA GLN A 397 19.37 -7.70 -14.48
C GLN A 397 18.10 -7.97 -13.67
N ALA A 398 17.00 -7.33 -14.07
CA ALA A 398 15.68 -7.57 -13.50
C ALA A 398 14.65 -7.70 -14.63
N THR A 399 13.52 -8.33 -14.34
CA THR A 399 12.40 -8.36 -15.29
C THR A 399 11.77 -6.98 -15.34
N LEU A 400 11.48 -6.46 -16.54
CA LEU A 400 10.69 -5.26 -16.75
C LEU A 400 9.80 -5.51 -17.97
N PHE A 401 8.47 -5.36 -17.81
CA PHE A 401 7.48 -5.73 -18.84
C PHE A 401 7.69 -7.14 -19.42
N GLY A 402 8.05 -8.11 -18.56
CA GLY A 402 8.28 -9.50 -18.96
C GLY A 402 9.63 -9.76 -19.65
N GLN A 403 10.49 -8.76 -19.79
CA GLN A 403 11.80 -8.89 -20.43
C GLN A 403 12.94 -8.62 -19.45
N ALA A 404 14.01 -9.40 -19.55
CA ALA A 404 15.23 -9.19 -18.78
C ALA A 404 15.91 -7.89 -19.22
N THR A 405 15.95 -6.90 -18.32
CA THR A 405 16.45 -5.54 -18.57
C THR A 405 17.53 -5.19 -17.57
N GLN A 406 18.60 -4.52 -18.01
CA GLN A 406 19.60 -3.96 -17.10
C GLN A 406 19.08 -2.68 -16.48
N MET A 407 18.92 -2.66 -15.17
CA MET A 407 18.41 -1.53 -14.40
C MET A 407 19.45 -1.07 -13.37
N HIS A 408 19.52 0.24 -13.13
CA HIS A 408 20.24 0.72 -11.95
C HIS A 408 19.52 0.25 -10.68
N THR A 409 20.32 -0.23 -9.73
CA THR A 409 19.85 -0.47 -8.38
C THR A 409 19.58 0.85 -7.68
N VAL A 410 18.65 0.82 -6.71
CA VAL A 410 18.17 2.00 -6.00
C VAL A 410 18.53 1.93 -4.52
N GLY A 411 18.75 3.10 -3.94
CA GLY A 411 18.96 3.32 -2.52
C GLY A 411 17.86 4.17 -1.91
N LEU A 412 17.95 4.41 -0.61
CA LEU A 412 17.04 5.25 0.17
C LEU A 412 17.82 6.38 0.82
N MET A 413 17.28 7.59 0.81
CA MET A 413 17.81 8.73 1.54
C MET A 413 16.70 9.55 2.19
N ASP A 414 17.05 10.33 3.20
CA ASP A 414 16.14 11.30 3.80
C ASP A 414 16.13 12.65 3.06
N ALA A 415 15.24 13.56 3.45
CA ALA A 415 15.12 14.91 2.88
C ALA A 415 16.37 15.80 3.03
N SER A 416 17.34 15.42 3.88
CA SER A 416 18.63 16.10 3.98
C SER A 416 19.67 15.58 2.97
N GLY A 417 19.34 14.50 2.24
CA GLY A 417 20.25 13.78 1.37
C GLY A 417 21.13 12.77 2.10
N LYS A 418 20.85 12.47 3.38
CA LYS A 418 21.58 11.43 4.11
C LYS A 418 21.11 10.07 3.60
N VAL A 419 22.05 9.29 3.07
CA VAL A 419 21.80 7.92 2.62
C VAL A 419 21.49 7.03 3.82
N LEU A 420 20.36 6.35 3.75
CA LEU A 420 19.87 5.38 4.74
C LEU A 420 20.08 3.93 4.25
N LEU A 421 20.04 3.72 2.94
CA LEU A 421 20.35 2.47 2.27
C LEU A 421 21.08 2.77 0.96
N GLU A 422 22.28 2.22 0.79
CA GLU A 422 23.06 2.39 -0.44
C GLU A 422 22.43 1.61 -1.61
N PRO A 423 22.46 2.16 -2.84
CA PRO A 423 22.14 1.39 -4.04
C PRO A 423 23.04 0.16 -4.18
N GLY A 424 22.45 -1.02 -4.42
CA GLY A 424 23.23 -2.20 -4.76
C GLY A 424 22.46 -3.52 -4.84
N GLN A 425 21.49 -3.76 -3.95
CA GLN A 425 20.76 -5.03 -3.92
C GLN A 425 19.41 -4.97 -4.66
N TYR A 426 18.71 -3.84 -4.54
CA TYR A 426 17.31 -3.72 -4.91
C TYR A 426 17.14 -2.83 -6.14
N VAL A 427 16.10 -3.11 -6.92
CA VAL A 427 15.71 -2.32 -8.10
C VAL A 427 14.43 -1.51 -7.87
N ASP A 428 13.67 -1.85 -6.81
CA ASP A 428 12.50 -1.11 -6.36
C ASP A 428 12.50 -1.02 -4.82
N ILE A 429 12.09 0.15 -4.31
CA ILE A 429 11.81 0.38 -2.89
C ILE A 429 10.52 1.18 -2.84
N ARG A 430 9.53 0.71 -2.09
CA ARG A 430 8.23 1.36 -1.93
C ARG A 430 7.76 1.33 -0.48
N LEU A 431 6.81 2.19 -0.15
CA LEU A 431 6.09 2.10 1.11
C LEU A 431 5.14 0.91 1.11
N ASP A 432 4.94 0.32 2.28
CA ASP A 432 3.83 -0.60 2.51
C ASP A 432 2.48 0.16 2.50
N ALA A 433 1.37 -0.58 2.62
CA ALA A 433 0.04 0.01 2.60
C ALA A 433 -0.21 1.04 3.72
N SER A 434 0.43 0.88 4.89
CA SER A 434 0.30 1.85 5.99
C SER A 434 1.17 3.09 5.82
N GLY A 435 2.26 2.99 5.04
CA GLY A 435 3.23 4.06 4.87
C GLY A 435 4.26 4.15 5.99
N HIS A 436 4.31 3.16 6.90
CA HIS A 436 5.23 3.13 8.04
C HIS A 436 6.41 2.17 7.84
N TYR A 437 6.42 1.37 6.77
CA TYR A 437 7.48 0.43 6.44
C TYR A 437 7.87 0.53 4.97
N LEU A 438 9.02 -0.05 4.65
CA LEU A 438 9.56 -0.08 3.29
C LEU A 438 9.69 -1.52 2.81
N LEU A 439 9.14 -1.79 1.63
CA LEU A 439 9.30 -3.02 0.88
C LEU A 439 10.37 -2.79 -0.19
N ALA A 440 11.42 -3.59 -0.17
CA ALA A 440 12.51 -3.53 -1.15
C ALA A 440 12.60 -4.83 -1.93
N THR A 441 12.53 -4.76 -3.26
CA THR A 441 12.55 -5.94 -4.15
C THR A 441 13.73 -5.89 -5.11
N ASP A 442 14.25 -7.06 -5.43
CA ASP A 442 15.47 -7.22 -6.22
C ASP A 442 15.18 -7.55 -7.70
N ASP A 443 13.89 -7.73 -8.03
CA ASP A 443 13.28 -7.80 -9.35
C ASP A 443 11.92 -7.05 -9.28
N THR A 444 11.26 -6.86 -10.42
CA THR A 444 9.94 -6.25 -10.56
C THR A 444 8.85 -7.24 -10.97
N SER A 445 9.22 -8.50 -11.20
CA SER A 445 8.25 -9.58 -11.46
C SER A 445 7.32 -9.80 -10.26
N PRO A 446 6.08 -10.29 -10.47
CA PRO A 446 5.16 -10.63 -9.38
C PRO A 446 5.68 -11.67 -8.38
N LEU A 447 6.71 -12.42 -8.75
CA LEU A 447 7.33 -13.48 -7.94
C LEU A 447 8.64 -13.02 -7.28
N ALA A 448 8.99 -11.73 -7.41
CA ALA A 448 10.13 -11.16 -6.73
C ALA A 448 9.95 -11.25 -5.21
N THR A 449 10.99 -11.65 -4.49
CA THR A 449 10.94 -11.60 -3.03
C THR A 449 11.14 -10.18 -2.53
N SER A 450 10.52 -9.88 -1.39
CA SER A 450 10.59 -8.58 -0.73
C SER A 450 11.34 -8.69 0.59
N ALA A 451 12.27 -7.76 0.81
CA ALA A 451 12.79 -7.46 2.13
C ALA A 451 11.98 -6.33 2.78
N LEU A 452 11.86 -6.36 4.11
CA LEU A 452 11.18 -5.31 4.88
C LEU A 452 12.18 -4.48 5.69
N TYR A 453 12.02 -3.16 5.63
CA TYR A 453 12.81 -2.19 6.37
C TYR A 453 11.90 -1.25 7.16
N ASP A 454 12.41 -0.72 8.26
CA ASP A 454 11.81 0.47 8.88
C ASP A 454 12.16 1.74 8.07
N LEU A 455 11.48 2.85 8.38
CA LEU A 455 11.72 4.14 7.71
C LEU A 455 13.13 4.71 7.92
N LYS A 456 13.94 4.15 8.82
CA LYS A 456 15.32 4.57 9.09
C LYS A 456 16.35 3.74 8.33
N GLY A 457 15.91 2.80 7.48
CA GLY A 457 16.78 1.92 6.71
C GLY A 457 17.29 0.70 7.49
N LYS A 458 16.72 0.40 8.67
CA LYS A 458 17.03 -0.84 9.38
C LYS A 458 16.23 -2.00 8.78
N ARG A 459 16.93 -3.04 8.31
CA ARG A 459 16.28 -4.26 7.84
C ARG A 459 15.60 -5.00 8.99
N LEU A 460 14.33 -5.31 8.82
CA LEU A 460 13.50 -6.09 9.74
C LEU A 460 13.41 -7.55 9.27
N ILE A 461 13.10 -7.76 7.99
CA ILE A 461 12.93 -9.09 7.38
C ILE A 461 13.78 -9.15 6.11
N ALA A 462 14.53 -10.25 5.94
CA ALA A 462 15.31 -10.49 4.72
C ALA A 462 14.41 -10.87 3.54
N SER A 463 14.94 -10.74 2.32
CA SER A 463 14.22 -11.10 1.09
C SER A 463 14.00 -12.62 1.03
N LYS A 464 12.85 -13.08 1.55
CA LYS A 464 12.47 -14.50 1.63
C LYS A 464 11.10 -14.78 1.03
N TRP A 465 10.18 -13.83 1.13
CA TRP A 465 8.77 -13.99 0.76
C TRP A 465 8.42 -13.12 -0.44
N GLN A 466 7.58 -13.63 -1.34
CA GLN A 466 7.06 -12.85 -2.46
C GLN A 466 6.22 -11.67 -1.96
N GLU A 467 5.49 -11.89 -0.87
CA GLU A 467 4.65 -10.86 -0.28
C GLU A 467 4.83 -10.78 1.24
N LEU A 468 4.94 -9.55 1.72
CA LEU A 468 4.97 -9.19 3.12
C LEU A 468 3.82 -8.22 3.40
N VAL A 469 2.92 -8.59 4.31
CA VAL A 469 1.80 -7.74 4.73
C VAL A 469 2.00 -7.33 6.18
N VAL A 470 2.11 -6.03 6.41
CA VAL A 470 2.22 -5.46 7.75
C VAL A 470 0.81 -5.17 8.28
N ASP A 471 0.48 -5.73 9.43
CA ASP A 471 -0.74 -5.47 10.18
C ASP A 471 -0.37 -4.84 11.52
N GLU A 472 -0.29 -3.51 11.55
CA GLU A 472 0.07 -2.76 12.75
C GLU A 472 -1.00 -2.87 13.85
N ALA A 473 -2.27 -3.01 13.46
CA ALA A 473 -3.36 -3.16 14.41
C ALA A 473 -3.22 -4.45 15.23
N ARG A 474 -2.72 -5.51 14.58
CA ARG A 474 -2.42 -6.79 15.24
C ARG A 474 -0.95 -6.93 15.67
N GLY A 475 -0.11 -5.94 15.43
CA GLY A 475 1.31 -5.99 15.81
C GLY A 475 2.09 -7.09 15.09
N ALA A 476 1.72 -7.41 13.85
CA ALA A 476 2.22 -8.57 13.13
C ALA A 476 2.64 -8.25 11.69
N ILE A 477 3.53 -9.08 11.15
CA ILE A 477 3.88 -9.08 9.73
C ILE A 477 3.71 -10.51 9.21
N PHE A 478 2.92 -10.66 8.16
CA PHE A 478 2.64 -11.94 7.53
C PHE A 478 3.53 -12.11 6.29
N GLY A 479 4.21 -13.26 6.20
CA GLY A 479 4.99 -13.65 5.03
C GLY A 479 4.24 -14.69 4.21
N TYR A 480 4.03 -14.41 2.93
CA TYR A 480 3.32 -15.30 2.01
C TYR A 480 4.24 -15.77 0.89
N ALA A 481 4.09 -17.03 0.52
CA ALA A 481 4.52 -17.53 -0.77
C ALA A 481 3.41 -17.27 -1.79
N VAL A 482 3.81 -16.74 -2.94
CA VAL A 482 2.92 -16.48 -4.07
C VAL A 482 3.41 -17.32 -5.24
N GLU A 483 2.51 -18.09 -5.84
CA GLU A 483 2.79 -18.99 -6.96
C GLU A 483 1.81 -18.73 -8.10
N GLY A 484 2.25 -18.97 -9.34
CA GLY A 484 1.45 -18.65 -10.53
C GLY A 484 1.39 -17.16 -10.86
N VAL A 485 0.66 -16.83 -11.92
CA VAL A 485 0.49 -15.45 -12.43
C VAL A 485 -0.93 -15.27 -12.97
N GLY A 486 -1.46 -14.06 -12.89
CA GLY A 486 -2.82 -13.76 -13.38
C GLY A 486 -3.89 -14.47 -12.55
N ASP A 487 -4.90 -15.01 -13.23
CA ASP A 487 -6.07 -15.62 -12.59
C ASP A 487 -5.76 -16.94 -11.86
N ASP A 488 -4.65 -17.60 -12.20
CA ASP A 488 -4.18 -18.85 -11.55
C ASP A 488 -3.26 -18.58 -10.35
N GLN A 489 -3.07 -17.32 -9.97
CA GLN A 489 -2.20 -16.97 -8.85
C GLN A 489 -2.76 -17.51 -7.53
N SER A 490 -1.93 -18.25 -6.78
CA SER A 490 -2.24 -18.73 -5.45
C SER A 490 -1.34 -18.06 -4.41
N ARG A 491 -1.87 -17.88 -3.20
CA ARG A 491 -1.20 -17.22 -2.08
C ARG A 491 -1.34 -18.07 -0.83
N SER A 492 -0.21 -18.40 -0.22
CA SER A 492 -0.17 -19.27 0.96
C SER A 492 0.59 -18.59 2.11
N LEU A 493 0.00 -18.59 3.31
CA LEU A 493 0.67 -18.07 4.51
C LEU A 493 1.82 -19.00 4.88
N LYS A 494 3.03 -18.45 4.98
CA LYS A 494 4.24 -19.23 5.29
C LYS A 494 5.00 -18.71 6.51
N ALA A 495 4.73 -17.51 7.01
CA ALA A 495 5.35 -17.05 8.24
C ALA A 495 4.57 -15.95 8.94
N LEU A 496 4.79 -15.85 10.25
CA LEU A 496 4.37 -14.73 11.07
C LEU A 496 5.59 -14.13 11.78
N TYR A 497 5.73 -12.81 11.71
CA TYR A 497 6.74 -12.05 12.43
C TYR A 497 6.08 -11.00 13.32
N ARG A 498 6.78 -10.60 14.37
CA ARG A 498 6.48 -9.38 15.13
C ARG A 498 6.91 -8.16 14.31
N LEU A 499 6.42 -6.97 14.65
CA LEU A 499 6.79 -5.73 13.94
C LEU A 499 8.29 -5.40 13.95
N ASP A 500 9.10 -5.98 14.85
CA ASP A 500 10.56 -5.82 14.84
C ASP A 500 11.29 -6.82 13.92
N GLY A 501 10.55 -7.69 13.22
CA GLY A 501 11.09 -8.72 12.33
C GLY A 501 11.42 -10.05 13.02
N THR A 502 11.17 -10.19 14.33
CA THR A 502 11.36 -11.47 15.03
C THR A 502 10.32 -12.49 14.58
N PRO A 503 10.71 -13.70 14.13
CA PRO A 503 9.74 -14.73 13.73
C PRO A 503 8.98 -15.26 14.95
N SER A 504 7.68 -15.47 14.77
CA SER A 504 6.82 -16.23 15.69
C SER A 504 6.71 -17.68 15.24
N PHE A 505 6.55 -17.90 13.94
CA PHE A 505 6.74 -19.17 13.26
C PHE A 505 7.07 -18.94 11.78
N GLN A 506 7.61 -19.96 11.12
CA GLN A 506 7.86 -19.95 9.69
C GLN A 506 7.87 -21.36 9.09
N VAL A 507 7.50 -21.45 7.82
CA VAL A 507 7.71 -22.61 6.98
C VAL A 507 9.13 -22.55 6.42
N SER A 508 9.75 -23.72 6.39
CA SER A 508 11.05 -24.00 5.79
C SER A 508 10.90 -25.19 4.85
N GLN A 509 11.72 -25.25 3.81
CA GLN A 509 11.80 -26.42 2.94
C GLN A 509 13.08 -27.20 3.25
N VAL A 510 12.98 -28.53 3.26
CA VAL A 510 14.14 -29.41 3.24
C VAL A 510 14.59 -29.66 1.79
N GLU A 511 15.73 -30.31 1.61
CA GLU A 511 16.39 -30.49 0.30
C GLU A 511 15.50 -31.12 -0.77
N CYS A 512 14.58 -32.03 -0.39
CA CYS A 512 13.66 -32.68 -1.32
C CYS A 512 12.42 -31.84 -1.69
N GLY A 513 12.30 -30.60 -1.18
CA GLY A 513 11.15 -29.72 -1.39
C GLY A 513 10.04 -29.85 -0.36
N ALA A 514 10.06 -30.89 0.49
CA ALA A 514 9.09 -31.03 1.57
C ALA A 514 9.18 -29.87 2.57
N GLU A 515 8.02 -29.45 3.06
CA GLU A 515 7.88 -28.31 3.95
C GLU A 515 7.85 -28.72 5.42
N GLN A 516 8.31 -27.81 6.27
CA GLN A 516 8.31 -27.97 7.71
C GLN A 516 8.02 -26.64 8.41
N VAL A 517 6.99 -26.65 9.25
CA VAL A 517 6.60 -25.53 10.11
C VAL A 517 7.47 -25.55 11.37
N ARG A 518 8.06 -24.40 11.68
CA ARG A 518 8.97 -24.19 12.81
C ARG A 518 8.55 -22.96 13.61
N ASP A 519 8.76 -23.00 14.92
CA ASP A 519 8.52 -21.83 15.78
C ASP A 519 9.62 -20.76 15.63
N GLY A 520 9.47 -19.65 16.35
CA GLY A 520 10.41 -18.54 16.34
C GLY A 520 11.80 -18.87 16.87
N GLN A 521 11.99 -20.03 17.51
CA GLN A 521 13.28 -20.54 17.97
C GLN A 521 13.82 -21.66 17.06
N ASP A 522 13.25 -21.80 15.86
CA ASP A 522 13.60 -22.79 14.83
C ASP A 522 13.33 -24.24 15.24
N LYS A 523 12.55 -24.46 16.29
CA LYS A 523 12.12 -25.80 16.69
C LYS A 523 10.97 -26.25 15.80
N VAL A 524 11.05 -27.49 15.36
CA VAL A 524 10.02 -28.13 14.54
C VAL A 524 8.70 -28.22 15.29
N LEU A 525 7.64 -27.71 14.65
CA LEU A 525 6.25 -27.87 15.09
C LEU A 525 5.61 -29.07 14.39
N TRP A 526 5.69 -29.12 13.06
CA TRP A 526 5.18 -30.22 12.23
C TRP A 526 5.60 -30.05 10.75
N PRO A 527 5.72 -31.14 9.96
CA PRO A 527 5.82 -32.53 10.41
C PRO A 527 7.15 -32.79 11.12
N ALA A 528 7.17 -33.77 12.03
CA ALA A 528 8.38 -34.16 12.74
C ALA A 528 9.43 -34.78 11.79
N ASN A 529 8.96 -35.53 10.79
CA ASN A 529 9.77 -36.16 9.76
C ASN A 529 9.33 -35.66 8.37
N PRO A 530 9.92 -34.57 7.85
CA PRO A 530 9.53 -34.02 6.55
C PRO A 530 9.90 -34.95 5.39
N GLN A 531 10.80 -35.91 5.59
CA GLN A 531 11.19 -36.88 4.57
C GLN A 531 10.04 -37.76 4.09
N ASP A 532 9.03 -37.99 4.93
CA ASP A 532 7.85 -38.77 4.57
C ASP A 532 6.99 -38.07 3.50
N HIS A 533 7.20 -36.77 3.29
CA HIS A 533 6.55 -35.96 2.28
C HIS A 533 7.45 -35.65 1.08
N CYS A 534 8.66 -36.21 1.02
CA CYS A 534 9.49 -36.09 -0.18
C CYS A 534 8.85 -36.87 -1.34
N PRO A 535 8.95 -36.37 -2.58
CA PRO A 535 8.60 -37.15 -3.76
C PRO A 535 9.34 -38.49 -3.74
N GLN A 536 8.60 -39.59 -3.87
CA GLN A 536 9.23 -40.90 -4.06
C GLN A 536 9.80 -40.94 -5.49
N PRO A 537 10.99 -41.52 -5.71
CA PRO A 537 11.48 -41.75 -7.06
C PRO A 537 10.45 -42.60 -7.81
N ASP A 538 10.04 -42.15 -8.98
CA ASP A 538 9.07 -42.86 -9.83
C ASP A 538 9.47 -44.33 -9.92
N GLU A 539 8.60 -45.24 -9.47
CA GLU A 539 8.73 -46.65 -9.83
C GLU A 539 8.57 -46.70 -11.35
N GLU A 540 9.68 -46.91 -12.05
CA GLU A 540 9.68 -47.13 -13.50
C GLU A 540 8.58 -48.14 -13.82
N GLU A 541 7.57 -47.70 -14.58
CA GLU A 541 6.60 -48.59 -15.20
C GLU A 541 7.38 -49.66 -15.96
N ASP A 542 7.43 -50.86 -15.39
CA ASP A 542 7.93 -52.07 -16.01
C ASP A 542 7.04 -52.37 -17.22
N GLN A 543 7.30 -51.70 -18.34
CA GLN A 543 6.81 -52.08 -19.65
C GLN A 543 7.52 -53.38 -19.99
N GLY A 544 6.93 -54.47 -19.50
CA GLY A 544 7.34 -55.82 -19.84
C GLY A 544 7.50 -55.93 -21.35
N GLU A 545 8.72 -56.28 -21.76
CA GLU A 545 9.02 -56.77 -23.10
C GLU A 545 8.17 -58.01 -23.35
N GLY A 546 6.98 -57.78 -23.93
CA GLY A 546 6.15 -58.79 -24.53
C GLY A 546 6.82 -59.31 -25.79
N ASP A 547 7.45 -60.47 -25.64
CA ASP A 547 7.83 -61.44 -26.67
C ASP A 547 7.05 -61.29 -27.99
N ASN A 548 7.78 -61.07 -29.08
CA ASN A 548 7.34 -61.42 -30.43
C ASN A 548 8.50 -62.12 -31.15
N ALA A 549 8.71 -63.39 -30.78
CA ALA A 549 9.40 -64.36 -31.60
C ALA A 549 8.42 -65.02 -32.58
N GLN A 550 8.93 -65.22 -33.80
CA GLN A 550 8.29 -65.79 -34.98
C GLN A 550 7.63 -67.16 -34.74
N GLY A 551 6.49 -67.39 -35.38
CA GLY A 551 5.84 -68.71 -35.49
C GLY A 551 4.41 -68.63 -36.00
#